data_AF-A0A851XE52-F1
#
_entry.id   AF-A0A851XE52-F1
#
_cell.length_a   1.000
_cell.length_b   1.000
_cell.length_c   1.000
_cell.angle_alpha   90.00
_cell.angle_beta   90.00
_cell.angle_gamma   90.00
#
_symmetry.space_group_name_H-M   'P 1'
#
loop_
_entity.id
_entity.type
_entity.pdbx_description
1 polymer ?
#
loop_
_entity_poly.entity_id
_entity_poly.type
_entity_poly.pdbx_seq_one_letter_code
_entity_poly.pdbx_strand_id
1 'polypeptide(L)'
;KVYEEASKTDWQRYEKEMAAYEAQLTPAQAAALKEEKSKRQARRRSLKIKKELTVLGKPKKPRSALNIFVAEKFKTSEGISATAKMKHLYDTWQKLSSSQKQPYVQLAEDDKIRYKNEMKLWEAKMVQLGREDLVRSTKKKQKKKTAETAKQAEPVKASSHEKKVKLKLKKSEE
;
A
#
# COMPACT_ATOMS: atom_id res chain seq x y z
N LYS A 1 -1.64 -12.17 49.01
CA LYS A 1 -0.58 -13.07 49.52
C LYS A 1 -0.59 -14.43 48.82
N VAL A 2 -1.58 -15.31 49.00
CA VAL A 2 -1.59 -16.65 48.34
C VAL A 2 -1.48 -16.58 46.80
N TYR A 3 -2.25 -15.71 46.14
CA TYR A 3 -2.17 -15.54 44.68
C TYR A 3 -0.82 -14.95 44.20
N GLU A 4 -0.18 -14.12 45.02
CA GLU A 4 1.10 -13.50 44.68
C GLU A 4 2.24 -14.51 44.78
N GLU A 5 2.21 -15.37 45.81
CA GLU A 5 3.15 -16.48 45.97
C GLU A 5 2.99 -17.51 44.85
N ALA A 6 1.76 -17.92 44.55
CA ALA A 6 1.47 -18.79 43.41
C ALA A 6 1.97 -18.19 42.08
N SER A 7 1.69 -16.90 41.82
CA SER A 7 2.16 -16.22 40.62
C SER A 7 3.69 -16.17 40.51
N LYS A 8 4.42 -15.98 41.61
CA LYS A 8 5.88 -16.02 41.62
C LYS A 8 6.40 -17.41 41.29
N THR A 9 5.79 -18.45 41.88
CA THR A 9 6.19 -19.84 41.61
C THR A 9 5.91 -20.22 40.15
N ASP A 10 4.78 -19.82 39.60
CA ASP A 10 4.43 -20.10 38.20
C ASP A 10 5.33 -19.33 37.23
N TRP A 11 5.73 -18.10 37.57
CA TRP A 11 6.72 -17.35 36.78
C TRP A 11 8.06 -18.08 36.71
N GLN A 12 8.55 -18.58 37.85
CA GLN A 12 9.81 -19.35 37.89
C GLN A 12 9.72 -20.67 37.09
N ARG A 13 8.56 -21.34 37.10
CA ARG A 13 8.32 -22.52 36.25
C ARG A 13 8.32 -22.14 34.77
N TYR A 14 7.56 -21.11 34.41
CA TYR A 14 7.46 -20.61 33.04
C TYR A 14 8.83 -20.22 32.47
N GLU A 15 9.66 -19.53 33.25
CA GLU A 15 11.01 -19.14 32.82
C GLU A 15 11.89 -20.36 32.51
N LYS A 16 11.86 -21.39 33.37
CA LYS A 16 12.58 -22.65 33.14
C LYS A 16 12.08 -23.38 31.90
N GLU A 17 10.76 -23.48 31.73
CA GLU A 17 10.13 -24.13 30.58
C GLU A 17 10.42 -23.39 29.27
N MET A 18 10.36 -22.06 29.28
CA MET A 18 10.68 -21.23 28.11
C MET A 18 12.15 -21.34 27.72
N ALA A 19 13.08 -21.36 28.68
CA ALA A 19 14.50 -21.54 28.40
C ALA A 19 14.77 -22.90 27.74
N ALA A 20 14.14 -23.97 28.25
CA ALA A 20 14.23 -25.30 27.64
C ALA A 20 13.62 -25.32 26.21
N TYR A 21 12.48 -24.66 26.02
CA TYR A 21 11.83 -24.54 24.71
C TYR A 21 12.71 -23.76 23.70
N GLU A 22 13.27 -22.63 24.10
CA GLU A 22 14.14 -21.82 23.25
C GLU A 22 15.43 -22.56 22.88
N ALA A 23 16.00 -23.34 23.81
CA ALA A 23 17.17 -24.18 23.54
C ALA A 23 16.88 -25.34 22.56
N GLN A 24 15.65 -25.87 22.58
CA GLN A 24 15.22 -26.93 21.65
C GLN A 24 14.97 -26.40 20.22
N LEU A 25 14.77 -25.09 20.05
CA LEU A 25 14.37 -24.53 18.78
C LEU A 25 15.52 -24.46 17.77
N THR A 26 15.24 -24.91 16.54
CA THR A 26 16.15 -24.64 15.42
C THR A 26 16.12 -23.16 15.04
N PRO A 27 17.21 -22.59 14.49
CA PRO A 27 17.23 -21.21 14.02
C PRO A 27 16.13 -20.88 12.99
N ALA A 28 15.79 -21.85 12.14
CA ALA A 28 14.71 -21.72 11.16
C ALA A 28 13.32 -21.62 11.81
N GLN A 29 13.03 -22.46 12.81
CA GLN A 29 11.78 -22.41 13.57
C GLN A 29 11.66 -21.10 14.36
N ALA A 30 12.75 -20.66 15.00
CA ALA A 30 12.79 -19.39 15.72
C ALA A 30 12.51 -18.19 14.80
N ALA A 31 13.10 -18.18 13.60
CA ALA A 31 12.83 -17.16 12.59
C ALA A 31 11.36 -17.17 12.13
N ALA A 32 10.79 -18.35 11.87
CA ALA A 32 9.39 -18.50 11.48
C ALA A 32 8.43 -17.96 12.55
N LEU A 33 8.66 -18.30 13.83
CA LEU A 33 7.86 -17.78 14.95
C LEU A 33 7.98 -16.26 15.11
N LYS A 34 9.19 -15.71 14.91
CA LYS A 34 9.41 -14.26 14.95
C LYS A 34 8.64 -13.56 13.83
N GLU A 35 8.67 -14.13 12.62
CA GLU A 35 7.93 -13.61 11.48
C GLU A 35 6.41 -13.67 11.72
N GLU A 36 5.90 -14.78 12.23
CA GLU A 36 4.48 -14.93 12.57
C GLU A 36 4.04 -13.93 13.65
N LYS A 37 4.82 -13.78 14.73
CA LYS A 37 4.58 -12.78 15.77
C LYS A 37 4.54 -11.37 15.18
N SER A 38 5.49 -11.03 14.30
CA SER A 38 5.54 -9.75 13.60
C SER A 38 4.28 -9.53 12.74
N LYS A 39 3.90 -10.51 11.91
CA LYS A 39 2.67 -10.46 11.09
C LYS A 39 1.42 -10.27 11.94
N ARG A 40 1.32 -11.00 13.06
CA ARG A 40 0.19 -10.89 14.02
C ARG A 40 0.12 -9.50 14.64
N GLN A 41 1.25 -8.94 15.07
CA GLN A 41 1.31 -7.59 15.61
C GLN A 41 0.98 -6.52 14.57
N ALA A 42 1.52 -6.63 13.35
CA ALA A 42 1.22 -5.74 12.24
C ALA A 42 -0.29 -5.75 11.90
N ARG A 43 -0.90 -6.94 11.84
CA ARG A 43 -2.35 -7.10 11.66
C ARG A 43 -3.15 -6.44 12.80
N ARG A 44 -2.74 -6.64 14.06
CA ARG A 44 -3.40 -5.99 15.21
C ARG A 44 -3.32 -4.46 15.13
N ARG A 45 -2.13 -3.92 14.81
CA ARG A 45 -1.92 -2.47 14.63
C ARG A 45 -2.79 -1.92 13.50
N SER A 46 -2.80 -2.57 12.34
CA SER A 46 -3.60 -2.11 11.19
C SER A 46 -5.11 -2.14 11.46
N LEU A 47 -5.60 -3.15 12.19
CA LEU A 47 -7.00 -3.22 12.60
C LEU A 47 -7.38 -2.13 13.61
N LYS A 48 -6.48 -1.80 14.56
CA LYS A 48 -6.70 -0.70 15.51
C LYS A 48 -6.81 0.64 14.80
N ILE A 49 -5.86 0.93 13.90
CA ILE A 49 -5.88 2.14 13.06
C ILE A 49 -7.16 2.18 12.21
N LYS A 50 -7.54 1.07 11.57
CA LYS A 50 -8.77 1.01 10.76
C LYS A 50 -10.01 1.31 11.60
N LYS A 51 -10.13 0.76 12.81
CA LYS A 51 -11.23 1.03 13.73
C LYS A 51 -11.29 2.51 14.10
N GLU A 52 -10.16 3.08 14.50
CA GLU A 52 -10.07 4.51 14.84
C GLU A 52 -10.52 5.40 13.68
N LEU A 53 -10.01 5.15 12.47
CA LEU A 53 -10.43 5.90 11.27
C LEU A 53 -11.92 5.74 10.95
N THR A 54 -12.51 4.59 11.28
CA THR A 54 -13.94 4.34 11.09
C THR A 54 -14.76 5.13 12.10
N VAL A 55 -14.34 5.15 13.37
CA VAL A 55 -14.97 5.94 14.44
C VAL A 55 -14.90 7.44 14.15
N LEU A 56 -13.78 7.92 13.59
CA LEU A 56 -13.60 9.31 13.17
C LEU A 56 -14.37 9.66 11.88
N GLY A 57 -15.15 8.73 11.31
CA GLY A 57 -15.97 8.98 10.13
C GLY A 57 -15.17 9.27 8.87
N LYS A 58 -13.98 8.69 8.72
CA LYS A 58 -13.15 8.92 7.52
C LYS A 58 -13.90 8.51 6.25
N PRO A 59 -14.01 9.40 5.24
CA PRO A 59 -14.68 9.11 3.98
C PRO A 59 -14.19 7.82 3.32
N LYS A 60 -15.14 7.02 2.83
CA LYS A 60 -14.82 5.80 2.07
C LYS A 60 -14.17 6.18 0.74
N LYS A 61 -13.19 5.37 0.31
CA LYS A 61 -12.51 5.53 -0.99
C LYS A 61 -13.52 5.58 -2.14
N PRO A 62 -13.19 6.29 -3.23
CA PRO A 62 -14.09 6.37 -4.37
C PRO A 62 -14.25 4.99 -5.01
N ARG A 63 -15.47 4.66 -5.43
CA ARG A 63 -15.83 3.41 -6.12
C ARG A 63 -15.41 3.50 -7.58
N SER A 64 -14.80 2.42 -8.07
CA SER A 64 -14.54 2.26 -9.51
C SER A 64 -15.82 1.87 -10.24
N ALA A 65 -15.89 2.11 -11.56
CA ALA A 65 -17.01 1.71 -12.41
C ALA A 65 -17.35 0.22 -12.25
N LEU A 66 -16.33 -0.64 -12.19
CA LEU A 66 -16.51 -2.07 -11.91
C LEU A 66 -17.10 -2.32 -10.52
N ASN A 67 -16.71 -1.57 -9.48
CA ASN A 67 -17.29 -1.75 -8.15
C ASN A 67 -18.77 -1.37 -8.11
N ILE A 68 -19.16 -0.35 -8.88
CA ILE A 68 -20.56 0.08 -9.00
C ILE A 68 -21.35 -1.01 -9.75
N PHE A 69 -20.85 -1.47 -10.90
CA PHE A 69 -21.44 -2.58 -11.65
C PHE A 69 -21.60 -3.85 -10.81
N VAL A 70 -20.55 -4.26 -10.10
CA VAL A 70 -20.59 -5.42 -9.21
C VAL A 70 -21.60 -5.19 -8.09
N ALA A 71 -21.63 -4.03 -7.45
CA ALA A 71 -22.60 -3.75 -6.38
C ALA A 71 -24.07 -3.86 -6.87
N GLU A 72 -24.34 -3.47 -8.12
CA GLU A 72 -25.66 -3.58 -8.72
C GLU A 72 -26.00 -5.03 -9.09
N LYS A 73 -25.09 -5.72 -9.82
CA LYS A 73 -25.36 -7.03 -10.41
C LYS A 73 -25.08 -8.22 -9.49
N PHE A 74 -24.40 -8.05 -8.36
CA PHE A 74 -24.03 -9.15 -7.46
C PHE A 74 -25.22 -9.89 -6.84
N LYS A 75 -26.34 -9.19 -6.62
CA LYS A 75 -27.56 -9.83 -6.13
C LYS A 75 -28.21 -10.71 -7.19
N THR A 76 -28.24 -10.23 -8.43
CA THR A 76 -28.88 -10.90 -9.57
C THR A 76 -27.98 -11.93 -10.25
N SER A 77 -26.67 -11.90 -9.99
CA SER A 77 -25.72 -12.81 -10.63
C SER A 77 -25.89 -14.26 -10.15
N GLU A 78 -25.82 -15.17 -11.10
CA GLU A 78 -25.86 -16.62 -10.91
C GLU A 78 -24.55 -17.13 -10.29
N GLY A 79 -24.67 -18.17 -9.46
CA GLY A 79 -23.54 -18.82 -8.80
C GLY A 79 -23.85 -19.19 -7.35
N ILE A 80 -23.39 -20.37 -6.93
CA ILE A 80 -23.63 -20.90 -5.58
C ILE A 80 -22.72 -20.20 -4.57
N SER A 81 -21.47 -19.91 -4.94
CA SER A 81 -20.51 -19.22 -4.09
C SER A 81 -20.29 -17.76 -4.49
N ALA A 82 -19.97 -16.90 -3.52
CA ALA A 82 -19.62 -15.50 -3.76
C ALA A 82 -18.41 -15.33 -4.69
N THR A 83 -17.45 -16.27 -4.64
CA THR A 83 -16.27 -16.27 -5.51
C THR A 83 -16.64 -16.60 -6.95
N ALA A 84 -17.54 -17.57 -7.17
CA ALA A 84 -18.05 -17.89 -8.50
C ALA A 84 -18.84 -16.72 -9.10
N LYS A 85 -19.72 -16.10 -8.33
CA LYS A 85 -20.46 -14.88 -8.74
C LYS A 85 -19.52 -13.75 -9.17
N MET A 86 -18.49 -13.49 -8.36
CA MET A 86 -17.51 -12.44 -8.66
C MET A 86 -16.75 -12.73 -9.96
N LYS A 87 -16.34 -13.98 -10.19
CA LYS A 87 -15.66 -14.38 -11.43
C LYS A 87 -16.56 -14.15 -12.65
N HIS A 88 -17.82 -14.59 -12.57
CA HIS A 88 -18.80 -14.38 -13.63
C HIS A 88 -19.04 -12.90 -13.94
N LEU A 89 -19.18 -12.06 -12.90
CA LEU A 89 -19.34 -10.61 -13.07
C LEU A 89 -18.13 -9.96 -13.72
N TYR A 90 -16.92 -10.39 -13.37
CA TYR A 90 -15.70 -9.89 -13.99
C TYR A 90 -15.67 -10.23 -15.48
N ASP A 91 -15.97 -11.48 -15.85
CA ASP A 91 -16.03 -11.92 -17.24
C ASP A 91 -17.12 -11.18 -18.03
N THR A 92 -18.28 -10.97 -17.40
CA THR A 92 -19.38 -10.18 -17.98
C THR A 92 -18.92 -8.74 -18.23
N TRP A 93 -18.28 -8.11 -17.23
CA TRP A 93 -17.76 -6.75 -17.35
C TRP A 93 -16.76 -6.61 -18.49
N GLN A 94 -15.86 -7.57 -18.68
CA GLN A 94 -14.90 -7.53 -19.79
C GLN A 94 -15.62 -7.56 -21.15
N LYS A 95 -16.68 -8.36 -21.28
CA LYS A 95 -17.48 -8.50 -22.51
C LYS A 95 -18.39 -7.30 -22.81
N LEU A 96 -18.74 -6.47 -21.83
CA LEU A 96 -19.58 -5.28 -22.04
C LEU A 96 -18.90 -4.28 -22.99
N SER A 97 -19.71 -3.68 -23.88
CA SER A 97 -19.26 -2.63 -24.79
C SER A 97 -18.94 -1.32 -24.05
N SER A 98 -18.22 -0.41 -24.71
CA SER A 98 -17.91 0.91 -24.16
C SER A 98 -19.17 1.68 -23.80
N SER A 99 -20.22 1.62 -24.62
CA SER A 99 -21.52 2.26 -24.41
C SER A 99 -22.23 1.72 -23.17
N GLN A 100 -22.21 0.39 -22.96
CA GLN A 100 -22.80 -0.23 -21.77
C GLN A 100 -22.02 0.10 -20.49
N LYS A 101 -20.71 0.34 -20.62
CA LYS A 101 -19.85 0.76 -19.51
C LYS A 101 -20.02 2.25 -19.16
N GLN A 102 -20.44 3.11 -20.09
CA GLN A 102 -20.50 4.55 -19.88
C GLN A 102 -21.28 4.98 -18.63
N PRO A 103 -22.48 4.46 -18.33
CA PRO A 103 -23.22 4.88 -17.14
C PRO A 103 -22.43 4.63 -15.84
N TYR A 104 -21.74 3.48 -15.76
CA TYR A 104 -20.92 3.13 -14.61
C TYR A 104 -19.65 3.99 -14.51
N VAL A 105 -19.10 4.40 -15.66
CA VAL A 105 -17.95 5.32 -15.71
C VAL A 105 -18.35 6.69 -15.19
N GLN A 106 -19.48 7.23 -15.64
CA GLN A 106 -20.03 8.50 -15.16
C GLN A 106 -20.28 8.46 -13.64
N LEU A 107 -20.96 7.43 -13.15
CA LEU A 107 -21.18 7.25 -11.70
C LEU A 107 -19.86 7.16 -10.91
N ALA A 108 -18.81 6.56 -11.49
CA ALA A 108 -17.50 6.51 -10.86
C ALA A 108 -16.79 7.87 -10.85
N GLU A 109 -17.06 8.74 -11.84
CA GLU A 109 -16.58 10.12 -11.85
C GLU A 109 -17.28 10.98 -10.82
N ASP A 110 -18.61 10.86 -10.71
CA ASP A 110 -19.38 11.52 -9.66
C ASP A 110 -18.91 11.09 -8.26
N ASP A 111 -18.64 9.79 -8.06
CA ASP A 111 -18.14 9.28 -6.78
C ASP A 111 -16.72 9.79 -6.46
N LYS A 112 -15.88 10.07 -7.48
CA LYS A 112 -14.60 10.77 -7.27
C LYS A 112 -14.82 12.20 -6.78
N ILE A 113 -15.82 12.91 -7.31
CA ILE A 113 -16.17 14.28 -6.89
C ILE A 113 -16.68 14.25 -5.45
N ARG A 114 -17.63 13.36 -5.13
CA ARG A 114 -18.13 13.12 -3.77
C ARG A 114 -16.98 12.91 -2.79
N TYR A 115 -16.08 11.96 -3.08
CA TYR A 115 -14.94 11.67 -2.20
C TYR A 115 -14.00 12.87 -2.01
N LYS A 116 -13.73 13.67 -3.06
CA LYS A 116 -12.90 14.88 -2.93
C LYS A 116 -13.53 15.88 -1.96
N ASN A 117 -14.83 16.11 -2.08
CA ASN A 117 -15.56 17.06 -1.24
C ASN A 117 -15.61 16.57 0.21
N GLU A 118 -16.02 15.33 0.43
CA GLU A 118 -16.05 14.73 1.77
C GLU A 118 -14.67 14.71 2.44
N MET A 119 -13.62 14.38 1.69
CA MET A 119 -12.26 14.39 2.24
C MET A 119 -11.79 15.78 2.63
N LYS A 120 -12.12 16.82 1.85
CA LYS A 120 -11.77 18.20 2.18
C LYS A 120 -12.41 18.62 3.51
N LEU A 121 -13.70 18.31 3.68
CA LEU A 121 -14.44 18.60 4.92
C LEU A 121 -13.90 17.79 6.10
N TRP A 122 -13.63 16.50 5.89
CA TRP A 122 -13.09 15.63 6.92
C TRP A 122 -11.69 16.06 7.37
N GLU A 123 -10.80 16.41 6.43
CA GLU A 123 -9.46 16.91 6.75
C GLU A 123 -9.52 18.22 7.54
N ALA A 124 -10.41 19.15 7.16
CA ALA A 124 -10.63 20.37 7.93
C ALA A 124 -11.10 20.08 9.36
N LYS A 125 -12.03 19.12 9.53
CA LYS A 125 -12.47 18.66 10.86
C LYS A 125 -11.33 18.04 11.67
N MET A 126 -10.45 17.26 11.05
CA MET A 126 -9.32 16.65 11.77
C MET A 126 -8.32 17.70 12.24
N VAL A 127 -8.05 18.74 11.45
CA VAL A 127 -7.22 19.88 11.87
C VAL A 127 -7.86 20.62 13.06
N GLN A 128 -9.16 20.88 13.01
CA GLN A 128 -9.88 21.52 14.14
C GLN A 128 -9.82 20.69 15.43
N LEU A 129 -9.80 19.36 15.32
CA LEU A 129 -9.67 18.45 16.47
C LEU A 129 -8.21 18.23 16.90
N GLY A 130 -7.23 18.91 16.30
CA GLY A 130 -5.80 18.75 16.60
C GLY A 130 -5.20 17.42 16.11
N ARG A 131 -5.91 16.69 15.25
CA ARG A 131 -5.50 15.39 14.69
C ARG A 131 -4.92 15.53 13.29
N GLU A 132 -3.93 16.42 13.17
CA GLU A 132 -3.24 16.69 11.90
C GLU A 132 -2.47 15.48 11.36
N ASP A 133 -2.11 14.54 12.24
CA ASP A 133 -1.47 13.24 11.91
C ASP A 133 -2.27 12.43 10.87
N LEU A 134 -3.58 12.66 10.79
CA LEU A 134 -4.50 11.93 9.92
C LEU A 134 -4.72 12.58 8.55
N VAL A 135 -4.26 13.82 8.36
CA VAL A 135 -4.41 14.60 7.12
C VAL A 135 -3.46 14.08 6.06
N ARG A 136 -3.91 13.99 4.80
CA ARG A 136 -3.04 13.49 3.72
C ARG A 136 -1.90 14.49 3.48
N SER A 137 -0.65 14.02 3.59
CA SER A 137 0.51 14.80 3.16
C SER A 137 0.46 15.03 1.65
N THR A 138 0.09 16.25 1.25
CA THR A 138 0.01 16.70 -0.16
C THR A 138 1.36 16.59 -0.88
N LYS A 139 2.47 16.67 -0.13
CA LYS A 139 3.85 16.67 -0.65
C LYS A 139 4.30 15.35 -1.28
N LYS A 140 3.65 14.20 -1.00
CA LYS A 140 4.05 12.90 -1.59
C LYS A 140 3.63 12.71 -3.06
N LYS A 141 2.65 13.45 -3.58
CA LYS A 141 2.16 13.27 -4.96
C LYS A 141 2.97 14.02 -6.03
N GLN A 142 3.66 15.09 -5.68
CA GLN A 142 4.44 15.87 -6.65
C GLN A 142 5.75 15.18 -7.05
N LYS A 143 6.39 14.40 -6.16
CA LYS A 143 7.68 13.74 -6.46
C LYS A 143 7.62 12.60 -7.49
N LYS A 144 6.44 12.05 -7.81
CA LYS A 144 6.32 10.94 -8.78
C LYS A 144 6.07 11.39 -10.22
N LYS A 145 5.58 12.61 -10.47
CA LYS A 145 5.29 13.06 -11.84
C LYS A 145 6.50 13.67 -12.55
N THR A 146 7.49 14.19 -11.83
CA THR A 146 8.65 14.87 -12.43
C THR A 146 9.83 13.94 -12.73
N ALA A 147 9.86 12.71 -12.19
CA ALA A 147 10.99 11.79 -12.37
C ALA A 147 10.90 10.91 -13.62
N GLU A 148 9.72 10.80 -14.25
CA GLU A 148 9.50 9.89 -15.39
C GLU A 148 9.68 10.58 -16.76
N THR A 149 9.63 11.92 -16.82
CA THR A 149 9.75 12.69 -18.08
C THR A 149 11.17 13.20 -18.36
N ALA A 150 12.12 13.05 -17.42
CA ALA A 150 13.48 13.58 -17.56
C ALA A 150 14.53 12.56 -18.06
N LYS A 151 14.13 11.33 -18.44
CA LYS A 151 15.05 10.27 -18.91
C LYS A 151 15.01 9.97 -20.41
N GLN A 152 14.29 10.76 -21.21
CA GLN A 152 14.30 10.65 -22.68
C GLN A 152 14.54 12.02 -23.33
N ALA A 153 15.76 12.52 -23.23
CA ALA A 153 16.27 13.60 -24.10
C ALA A 153 17.80 13.62 -24.03
N GLU A 154 18.44 12.66 -24.68
CA GLU A 154 19.83 12.77 -25.14
C GLU A 154 19.83 13.36 -26.57
N PRO A 155 20.62 14.39 -26.90
CA PRO A 155 20.93 14.73 -28.29
C PRO A 155 22.27 14.09 -28.70
N VAL A 156 22.27 13.38 -29.82
CA VAL A 156 23.46 12.70 -30.36
C VAL A 156 23.78 13.23 -31.77
N LYS A 157 25.09 13.52 -31.98
CA LYS A 157 25.91 13.66 -33.22
C LYS A 157 25.91 15.02 -33.96
N ALA A 158 27.01 15.52 -34.56
CA ALA A 158 28.40 15.06 -34.74
C ALA A 158 29.32 16.18 -35.31
N SER A 159 30.64 16.05 -35.05
CA SER A 159 31.82 16.28 -35.92
C SER A 159 32.10 17.62 -36.63
N SER A 160 33.31 18.19 -36.42
CA SER A 160 34.26 18.57 -37.50
C SER A 160 35.62 19.04 -36.94
N HIS A 161 36.59 19.16 -37.85
CA HIS A 161 38.02 18.83 -37.77
C HIS A 161 38.93 20.08 -37.69
N GLU A 162 40.22 19.87 -37.37
CA GLU A 162 41.39 20.78 -37.52
C GLU A 162 41.53 21.97 -36.53
N LYS A 163 42.69 22.44 -36.03
CA LYS A 163 44.10 22.38 -36.49
C LYS A 163 45.09 22.91 -35.40
N LYS A 164 46.39 22.63 -35.60
CA LYS A 164 47.65 23.27 -35.04
C LYS A 164 48.21 22.76 -33.70
N VAL A 165 49.52 22.60 -33.46
CA VAL A 165 50.78 22.34 -34.21
C VAL A 165 51.93 22.47 -33.18
N LYS A 166 52.92 21.54 -33.21
CA LYS A 166 54.33 21.61 -32.72
C LYS A 166 54.64 21.76 -31.21
N LEU A 167 55.41 20.80 -30.66
CA LEU A 167 56.85 20.88 -30.29
C LEU A 167 57.26 19.53 -29.63
N LYS A 168 58.01 18.65 -30.30
CA LYS A 168 59.48 18.46 -30.28
C LYS A 168 60.10 17.95 -28.96
N LEU A 169 60.83 16.83 -29.13
CA LEU A 169 62.09 16.40 -28.50
C LEU A 169 62.07 15.66 -27.15
N LYS A 170 62.38 14.34 -27.17
CA LYS A 170 63.66 13.67 -26.80
C LYS A 170 63.38 12.18 -26.49
N LYS A 171 64.06 11.26 -27.20
CA LYS A 171 65.09 10.29 -26.69
C LYS A 171 64.55 9.32 -25.62
N SER A 172 64.77 8.01 -25.63
CA SER A 172 65.59 7.08 -26.41
C SER A 172 65.28 5.67 -25.86
N GLU A 173 65.64 4.64 -26.64
CA GLU A 173 65.84 3.23 -26.27
C GLU A 173 66.16 2.98 -24.78
N GLU A 174 65.47 2.02 -24.15
CA GLU A 174 65.94 0.65 -23.90
C GLU A 174 64.76 -0.26 -23.50
#